data_AF-A0A1Z9F193-F1
#
_entry.id   AF-A0A1Z9F193-F1
#
_cell.length_a   1.000
_cell.length_b   1.000
_cell.length_c   1.000
_cell.angle_alpha   90.00
_cell.angle_beta   90.00
_cell.angle_gamma   90.00
#
_symmetry.space_group_name_H-M   'P 1'
#
loop_
_entity.id
_entity.type
_entity.pdbx_description
1 polymer ?
#
loop_
_entity_poly.entity_id
_entity_poly.type
_entity_poly.pdbx_seq_one_letter_code
_entity_poly.pdbx_strand_id
1 'polypeptide(L)'
;MLLSKTQYKLVEQAAAKAGAILSYEKKKSTLSADVFFARAASRPTARKHVGNHFKKLKLPVTEKKTSLSSEDITETTIDGTTVRIVYKPMSGGMTETTLNSTITELVPCLAFLNGITETKVDKLYEKIIDLSKKFEPPYVTQNDMKAGLDFIEQMPESSLYSVKMTNAMAIRKYLKDTNNKKKIDTVYWTYRAKPTGVPANSPADIVIFFNDGSLLGVSLKAGGESTKEPLLNTYVKPIYEFFDRGNTKSIKLRKKLLKNVYNEIDITASNYDDGAERNKTLDRLEQFERDNLKKYEELYDKGLNIIRTELSDLMVQDYGKFADWCRAQILKQSDVPVTIIKAVNDTYREVKDGNRLNAYLSKATSVKAEISTSSKQNFSFCLYQGNKKIATMNMAVRSNQVGIKHKLGQFFNLAVKYNGLNDH
;
A
#
# COMPACT_ATOMS: atom_id res chain seq x y z
N MET A 1 0.19 8.81 30.64
CA MET A 1 0.47 7.80 31.67
C MET A 1 0.13 6.45 31.09
N LEU A 2 0.91 5.42 31.43
CA LEU A 2 0.54 4.04 31.13
C LEU A 2 -0.46 3.56 32.17
N LEU A 3 -1.49 2.82 31.74
CA LEU A 3 -2.41 2.15 32.65
C LEU A 3 -1.63 1.31 33.69
N SER A 4 -2.10 1.33 34.94
CA SER A 4 -1.63 0.42 35.98
C SER A 4 -1.96 -1.03 35.62
N LYS A 5 -1.28 -2.00 36.26
CA LYS A 5 -1.56 -3.43 36.06
C LYS A 5 -3.04 -3.77 36.29
N THR A 6 -3.69 -3.11 37.26
CA THR A 6 -5.11 -3.32 37.56
C THR A 6 -6.01 -2.78 36.46
N GLN A 7 -5.69 -1.60 35.91
CA GLN A 7 -6.45 -0.98 34.83
C GLN A 7 -6.29 -1.75 33.52
N TYR A 8 -5.09 -2.27 33.24
CA TYR A 8 -4.83 -3.13 32.09
C TYR A 8 -5.71 -4.39 32.12
N LYS A 9 -5.88 -5.02 33.29
CA LYS A 9 -6.75 -6.19 33.47
C LYS A 9 -8.21 -5.92 33.10
N LEU A 10 -8.72 -4.71 33.32
CA LEU A 10 -10.09 -4.35 32.91
C LEU A 10 -10.25 -4.40 31.39
N VAL A 11 -9.22 -3.97 30.66
CA VAL A 11 -9.19 -4.01 29.20
C VAL A 11 -9.04 -5.45 28.70
N GLU A 12 -8.18 -6.25 29.32
CA GLU A 12 -8.04 -7.68 29.02
C GLU A 12 -9.35 -8.44 29.21
N GLN A 13 -10.06 -8.19 30.31
CA GLN A 13 -11.36 -8.81 30.57
C GLN A 13 -12.41 -8.42 29.53
N ALA A 14 -12.43 -7.15 29.11
CA ALA A 14 -13.32 -6.68 28.06
C ALA A 14 -13.06 -7.40 26.74
N ALA A 15 -11.78 -7.54 26.36
CA ALA A 15 -11.37 -8.23 25.14
C ALA A 15 -11.64 -9.74 25.20
N ALA A 16 -11.38 -10.39 26.34
CA ALA A 16 -11.66 -11.80 26.54
C ALA A 16 -13.16 -12.11 26.41
N LYS A 17 -14.05 -11.26 26.96
CA LYS A 17 -15.51 -11.40 26.77
C LYS A 17 -15.96 -11.23 25.32
N ALA A 18 -15.16 -10.56 24.50
CA ALA A 18 -15.39 -10.42 23.07
C ALA A 18 -14.79 -11.57 22.25
N GLY A 19 -14.17 -12.57 22.89
CA GLY A 19 -13.40 -13.62 22.21
C GLY A 19 -12.22 -13.06 21.43
N ALA A 20 -11.68 -11.92 21.86
CA ALA A 20 -10.66 -11.18 21.15
C ALA A 20 -9.27 -11.37 21.79
N ILE A 21 -8.25 -11.49 20.95
CA ILE A 21 -6.85 -11.46 21.36
C ILE A 21 -6.41 -10.00 21.45
N LEU A 22 -5.99 -9.57 22.64
CA LEU A 22 -5.62 -8.18 22.92
C LEU A 22 -4.10 -7.98 22.77
N SER A 23 -3.68 -6.90 22.11
CA SER A 23 -2.30 -6.41 22.12
C SER A 23 -2.25 -4.93 22.49
N TYR A 24 -1.25 -4.54 23.28
CA TYR A 24 -0.97 -3.14 23.59
C TYR A 24 -0.07 -2.50 22.54
N GLU A 25 -0.46 -1.36 22.01
CA GLU A 25 0.19 -0.72 20.87
C GLU A 25 0.96 0.55 21.29
N LYS A 26 2.11 0.35 21.96
CA LYS A 26 2.95 1.44 22.50
C LYS A 26 3.26 2.55 21.49
N LYS A 27 3.50 2.21 20.21
CA LYS A 27 3.81 3.18 19.14
C LYS A 27 2.59 4.03 18.72
N LYS A 28 1.38 3.61 19.07
CA LYS A 28 0.12 4.32 18.76
C LYS A 28 -0.45 5.00 20.00
N SER A 29 -0.04 4.58 21.19
CA SER A 29 -0.31 5.27 22.45
C SER A 29 0.41 6.61 22.53
N THR A 30 -0.13 7.51 23.35
CA THR A 30 0.39 8.85 23.62
C THR A 30 0.42 9.09 25.13
N LEU A 31 0.90 10.25 25.57
CA LEU A 31 0.86 10.60 26.99
C LEU A 31 -0.57 10.68 27.56
N SER A 32 -1.58 10.93 26.72
CA SER A 32 -2.97 11.10 27.15
C SER A 32 -3.90 9.94 26.80
N ALA A 33 -3.45 9.00 25.95
CA ALA A 33 -4.29 7.89 25.50
C ALA A 33 -3.48 6.60 25.27
N ASP A 34 -3.95 5.51 25.86
CA ASP A 34 -3.44 4.15 25.61
C ASP A 34 -4.25 3.45 24.52
N VAL A 35 -3.55 2.85 23.55
CA VAL A 35 -4.16 2.18 22.39
C VAL A 35 -3.94 0.67 22.48
N PHE A 36 -5.02 -0.07 22.28
CA PHE A 36 -5.04 -1.52 22.23
C PHE A 36 -5.64 -2.01 20.92
N PHE A 37 -5.09 -3.09 20.37
CA PHE A 37 -5.70 -3.82 19.26
C PHE A 37 -6.39 -5.06 19.79
N ALA A 38 -7.68 -5.21 19.49
CA ALA A 38 -8.46 -6.40 19.78
C ALA A 38 -8.69 -7.15 18.46
N ARG A 39 -7.98 -8.26 18.26
CA ARG A 39 -8.16 -9.14 17.10
C ARG A 39 -9.29 -10.12 17.37
N ALA A 40 -10.31 -10.12 16.53
CA ALA A 40 -11.50 -10.95 16.71
C ALA A 40 -12.05 -11.44 15.37
N ALA A 41 -12.73 -12.59 15.39
CA ALA A 41 -13.38 -13.16 14.20
C ALA A 41 -14.46 -12.22 13.64
N SER A 42 -15.25 -11.59 14.51
CA SER A 42 -16.23 -10.56 14.14
C SER A 42 -15.91 -9.25 14.85
N ARG A 43 -15.44 -8.25 14.09
CA ARG A 43 -15.13 -6.91 14.61
C ARG A 43 -16.37 -6.19 15.18
N PRO A 44 -17.56 -6.20 14.52
CA PRO A 44 -18.76 -5.58 15.09
C PRO A 44 -19.22 -6.24 16.39
N THR A 45 -19.18 -7.58 16.45
CA THR A 45 -19.54 -8.34 17.66
C THR A 45 -18.57 -8.04 18.80
N ALA A 46 -17.26 -8.01 18.52
CA ALA A 46 -16.25 -7.65 19.51
C ALA A 46 -16.43 -6.23 20.04
N ARG A 47 -16.73 -5.26 19.17
CA ARG A 47 -17.04 -3.87 19.57
C ARG A 47 -18.22 -3.81 20.53
N LYS A 48 -19.33 -4.48 20.17
CA LYS A 48 -20.52 -4.57 21.03
C LYS A 48 -20.20 -5.17 22.40
N HIS A 49 -19.45 -6.27 22.46
CA HIS A 49 -19.12 -6.94 23.72
C HIS A 49 -18.18 -6.12 24.61
N VAL A 50 -17.13 -5.53 24.04
CA VAL A 50 -16.22 -4.63 24.77
C VAL A 50 -16.97 -3.42 25.30
N GLY A 51 -17.78 -2.75 24.45
CA GLY A 51 -18.59 -1.61 24.87
C GLY A 51 -19.58 -1.95 25.98
N ASN A 52 -20.27 -3.09 25.88
CA ASN A 52 -21.16 -3.58 26.92
C ASN A 52 -20.43 -3.91 28.22
N HIS A 53 -19.20 -4.40 28.15
CA HIS A 53 -18.39 -4.67 29.34
C HIS A 53 -18.03 -3.38 30.07
N PHE A 54 -17.51 -2.37 29.36
CA PHE A 54 -17.19 -1.08 29.96
C PHE A 54 -18.42 -0.37 30.55
N LYS A 55 -19.58 -0.42 29.86
CA LYS A 55 -20.85 0.09 30.40
C LYS A 55 -21.26 -0.60 31.69
N LYS A 56 -21.08 -1.93 31.80
CA LYS A 56 -21.35 -2.68 33.06
C LYS A 56 -20.44 -2.24 34.20
N LEU A 57 -19.22 -1.82 33.89
CA LEU A 57 -18.28 -1.22 34.84
C LEU A 57 -18.55 0.27 35.11
N LYS A 58 -19.64 0.84 34.58
CA LYS A 58 -20.00 2.26 34.66
C LYS A 58 -18.94 3.20 34.09
N LEU A 59 -18.12 2.72 33.15
CA LEU A 59 -17.17 3.54 32.42
C LEU A 59 -17.86 4.23 31.24
N PRO A 60 -17.48 5.47 30.89
CA PRO A 60 -18.01 6.15 29.72
C PRO A 60 -17.58 5.40 28.45
N VAL A 61 -18.48 5.26 27.47
CA VAL A 61 -18.19 4.54 26.23
C VAL A 61 -18.61 5.38 25.04
N THR A 62 -17.66 5.64 24.15
CA THR A 62 -17.89 6.37 22.90
C THR A 62 -17.43 5.50 21.73
N GLU A 63 -18.28 5.35 20.72
CA GLU A 63 -17.88 4.81 19.42
C GLU A 63 -17.41 5.97 18.54
N LYS A 64 -16.15 5.93 18.08
CA LYS A 64 -15.55 7.03 17.31
C LYS A 64 -14.83 6.51 16.07
N LYS A 65 -14.91 7.24 14.95
CA LYS A 65 -14.05 6.99 13.79
C LYS A 65 -12.67 7.58 14.06
N THR A 66 -11.63 6.83 13.76
CA THR A 66 -10.25 7.33 13.86
C THR A 66 -9.42 6.84 12.69
N SER A 67 -8.30 7.48 12.41
CA SER A 67 -7.37 6.97 11.39
C SER A 67 -6.68 5.65 11.78
N LEU A 68 -6.98 5.07 12.94
CA LEU A 68 -6.43 3.79 13.38
C LEU A 68 -7.15 2.60 12.73
N SER A 69 -8.36 2.79 12.19
CA SER A 69 -9.21 1.72 11.68
C SER A 69 -10.18 2.18 10.60
N SER A 70 -10.65 1.23 9.79
CA SER A 70 -11.79 1.42 8.89
C SER A 70 -13.14 1.31 9.59
N GLU A 71 -13.14 0.80 10.82
CA GLU A 71 -14.32 0.64 11.68
C GLU A 71 -14.26 1.62 12.83
N ASP A 72 -15.41 1.93 13.40
CA ASP A 72 -15.49 2.64 14.67
C ASP A 72 -14.71 1.87 15.75
N ILE A 73 -13.93 2.62 16.52
CA ILE A 73 -13.21 2.14 17.69
C ILE A 73 -14.07 2.37 18.93
N THR A 74 -13.76 1.66 20.02
CA THR A 74 -14.32 2.00 21.33
C THR A 74 -13.33 2.86 22.10
N GLU A 75 -13.77 4.03 22.56
CA GLU A 75 -13.02 4.88 23.48
C GLU A 75 -13.71 4.90 24.84
N THR A 76 -12.93 4.82 25.91
CA THR A 76 -13.38 4.93 27.29
C THR A 76 -12.34 5.70 28.11
N THR A 77 -12.69 6.07 29.33
CA THR A 77 -11.76 6.69 30.29
C THR A 77 -11.72 5.84 31.54
N ILE A 78 -10.50 5.41 31.92
CA ILE A 78 -10.25 4.64 33.14
C ILE A 78 -9.33 5.48 34.02
N ASP A 79 -9.84 5.94 35.17
CA ASP A 79 -9.15 6.79 36.14
C ASP A 79 -8.38 7.96 35.49
N GLY A 80 -9.06 8.70 34.62
CA GLY A 80 -8.50 9.86 33.91
C GLY A 80 -7.61 9.53 32.71
N THR A 81 -7.30 8.26 32.45
CA THR A 81 -6.56 7.84 31.26
C THR A 81 -7.53 7.44 30.14
N THR A 82 -7.36 8.04 28.96
CA THR A 82 -8.14 7.65 27.78
C THR A 82 -7.65 6.30 27.28
N VAL A 83 -8.57 5.37 27.00
CA VAL A 83 -8.29 4.03 26.48
C VAL A 83 -9.03 3.83 25.18
N ARG A 84 -8.29 3.43 24.14
CA ARG A 84 -8.82 3.19 22.79
C ARG A 84 -8.66 1.74 22.38
N ILE A 85 -9.77 1.08 22.07
CA ILE A 85 -9.80 -0.30 21.60
C ILE A 85 -10.09 -0.31 20.10
N VAL A 86 -9.09 -0.73 19.33
CA VAL A 86 -9.16 -0.82 17.87
C VAL A 86 -9.40 -2.26 17.46
N TYR A 87 -10.50 -2.51 16.74
CA TYR A 87 -10.88 -3.86 16.31
C TYR A 87 -10.19 -4.24 15.00
N LYS A 88 -9.43 -5.33 15.03
CA LYS A 88 -8.71 -5.88 13.88
C LYS A 88 -9.24 -7.27 13.54
N PRO A 89 -9.23 -7.68 12.26
CA PRO A 89 -9.56 -9.05 11.91
C PRO A 89 -8.48 -10.02 12.43
N MET A 90 -8.82 -11.31 12.56
CA MET A 90 -7.88 -12.37 13.00
C MET A 90 -6.76 -12.61 11.99
N SER A 91 -7.10 -12.53 10.71
CA SER A 91 -6.19 -12.57 9.56
C SER A 91 -6.43 -11.34 8.68
N GLY A 92 -5.50 -10.98 7.82
CA GLY A 92 -5.49 -9.72 7.09
C GLY A 92 -4.60 -8.66 7.75
N GLY A 93 -4.04 -7.77 6.92
CA GLY A 93 -3.35 -6.56 7.38
C GLY A 93 -1.90 -6.45 6.96
N MET A 94 -1.19 -5.44 7.49
CA MET A 94 0.17 -5.11 7.07
C MET A 94 1.17 -6.24 7.39
N THR A 95 1.06 -6.87 8.57
CA THR A 95 1.91 -8.00 8.94
C THR A 95 1.74 -9.17 7.98
N GLU A 96 0.50 -9.55 7.66
CA GLU A 96 0.23 -10.61 6.71
C GLU A 96 0.65 -10.23 5.27
N THR A 97 0.52 -8.96 4.89
CA THR A 97 0.99 -8.49 3.58
C THR A 97 2.50 -8.63 3.47
N THR A 98 3.25 -8.22 4.50
CA THR A 98 4.71 -8.40 4.55
C THR A 98 5.07 -9.88 4.50
N LEU A 99 4.42 -10.72 5.32
CA LEU A 99 4.65 -12.17 5.31
C LEU A 99 4.40 -12.79 3.93
N ASN A 100 3.30 -12.40 3.28
CA ASN A 100 2.94 -12.86 1.94
C ASN A 100 3.96 -12.44 0.87
N SER A 101 4.46 -11.20 0.95
CA SER A 101 5.54 -10.70 0.10
C SER A 101 6.82 -11.52 0.32
N THR A 102 7.24 -11.68 1.58
CA THR A 102 8.44 -12.45 1.94
C THR A 102 8.37 -13.89 1.43
N ILE A 103 7.22 -14.57 1.52
CA ILE A 103 7.07 -15.92 0.93
C ILE A 103 7.41 -15.91 -0.55
N THR A 104 6.90 -14.93 -1.32
CA THR A 104 7.13 -14.88 -2.77
C THR A 104 8.49 -14.32 -3.18
N GLU A 105 9.23 -13.72 -2.26
CA GLU A 105 10.51 -13.08 -2.54
C GLU A 105 11.71 -13.92 -2.05
N LEU A 106 11.63 -14.43 -0.82
CA LEU A 106 12.71 -15.15 -0.14
C LEU A 106 12.76 -16.64 -0.52
N VAL A 107 11.62 -17.34 -0.47
CA VAL A 107 11.54 -18.78 -0.80
C VAL A 107 12.10 -19.13 -2.18
N PRO A 108 11.78 -18.42 -3.28
CA PRO A 108 12.34 -18.78 -4.59
C PRO A 108 13.86 -18.60 -4.65
N CYS A 109 14.41 -17.61 -3.95
CA CYS A 109 15.85 -17.37 -3.89
C CYS A 109 16.57 -18.50 -3.16
N LEU A 110 16.09 -18.84 -1.95
CA LEU A 110 16.60 -19.97 -1.16
C LEU A 110 16.53 -21.27 -1.97
N ALA A 111 15.37 -21.54 -2.58
CA ALA A 111 15.16 -22.76 -3.33
C ALA A 111 16.05 -22.85 -4.58
N PHE A 112 16.26 -21.72 -5.29
CA PHE A 112 17.12 -21.66 -6.46
C PHE A 112 18.59 -21.90 -6.11
N LEU A 113 19.13 -21.16 -5.13
CA LEU A 113 20.54 -21.25 -4.74
C LEU A 113 20.91 -22.63 -4.18
N ASN A 114 19.95 -23.31 -3.54
CA ASN A 114 20.17 -24.62 -2.92
C ASN A 114 19.67 -25.79 -3.78
N GLY A 115 19.31 -25.55 -5.05
CA GLY A 115 18.90 -26.61 -5.98
C GLY A 115 17.60 -27.35 -5.58
N ILE A 116 16.77 -26.77 -4.72
CA ILE A 116 15.51 -27.35 -4.25
C ILE A 116 14.49 -27.33 -5.39
N THR A 117 13.92 -28.48 -5.73
CA THR A 117 13.02 -28.66 -6.90
C THR A 117 11.60 -29.07 -6.55
N GLU A 118 11.28 -29.19 -5.27
CA GLU A 118 9.99 -29.61 -4.74
C GLU A 118 8.85 -28.77 -5.31
N THR A 119 7.79 -29.44 -5.74
CA THR A 119 6.57 -28.84 -6.31
C THR A 119 5.35 -28.96 -5.40
N LYS A 120 5.48 -29.68 -4.28
CA LYS A 120 4.45 -29.75 -3.22
C LYS A 120 4.78 -28.73 -2.14
N VAL A 121 3.77 -27.97 -1.70
CA VAL A 121 3.93 -26.85 -0.75
C VAL A 121 4.64 -27.30 0.53
N ASP A 122 4.14 -28.36 1.18
CA ASP A 122 4.69 -28.82 2.46
C ASP A 122 6.13 -29.31 2.33
N LYS A 123 6.43 -30.09 1.28
CA LYS A 123 7.79 -30.58 1.01
C LYS A 123 8.77 -29.45 0.70
N LEU A 124 8.32 -28.43 -0.04
CA LEU A 124 9.13 -27.26 -0.30
C LEU A 124 9.43 -26.54 1.02
N TYR A 125 8.41 -26.32 1.86
CA TYR A 125 8.60 -25.66 3.14
C TYR A 125 9.52 -26.43 4.09
N GLU A 126 9.38 -27.76 4.19
CA GLU A 126 10.28 -28.63 4.97
C GLU A 126 11.74 -28.45 4.60
N LYS A 127 12.05 -28.31 3.30
CA LYS A 127 13.42 -28.02 2.83
C LYS A 127 13.86 -26.60 3.21
N ILE A 128 12.96 -25.62 3.10
CA ILE A 128 13.26 -24.21 3.41
C ILE A 128 13.52 -24.02 4.91
N ILE A 129 12.71 -24.61 5.79
CA ILE A 129 12.90 -24.55 7.24
C ILE A 129 14.13 -25.36 7.71
N ASP A 130 14.57 -26.37 6.95
CA ASP A 130 15.85 -27.04 7.24
C ASP A 130 17.05 -26.16 6.89
N LEU A 131 16.99 -25.43 5.77
CA LEU A 131 18.02 -24.47 5.38
C LEU A 131 18.16 -23.32 6.37
N SER A 132 17.05 -22.84 6.94
CA SER A 132 17.06 -21.71 7.87
C SER A 132 17.94 -21.98 9.11
N LYS A 133 18.12 -23.26 9.49
CA LYS A 133 18.99 -23.70 10.59
C LYS A 133 20.49 -23.62 10.26
N LYS A 134 20.85 -23.51 8.98
CA LYS A 134 22.23 -23.57 8.47
C LYS A 134 22.81 -22.21 8.06
N PHE A 135 22.00 -21.15 8.07
CA PHE A 135 22.40 -19.77 7.75
C PHE A 135 23.03 -19.59 6.36
N GLU A 136 22.28 -19.92 5.30
CA GLU A 136 22.73 -19.76 3.91
C GLU A 136 22.17 -18.48 3.23
N PRO A 137 22.79 -17.95 2.16
CA PRO A 137 22.27 -16.84 1.35
C PRO A 137 20.80 -17.06 0.95
N PRO A 138 19.98 -15.99 0.85
CA PRO A 138 20.23 -14.88 -0.08
C PRO A 138 20.17 -13.50 0.59
N TYR A 139 20.68 -13.35 1.81
CA TYR A 139 20.51 -12.13 2.61
C TYR A 139 21.56 -11.06 2.27
N VAL A 140 21.13 -9.81 2.16
CA VAL A 140 22.04 -8.66 1.93
C VAL A 140 22.77 -8.27 3.23
N THR A 141 22.07 -8.32 4.37
CA THR A 141 22.63 -7.99 5.68
C THR A 141 22.26 -9.02 6.73
N GLN A 142 22.98 -9.02 7.86
CA GLN A 142 22.66 -9.84 9.03
C GLN A 142 21.26 -9.53 9.61
N ASN A 143 20.81 -8.28 9.51
CA ASN A 143 19.46 -7.89 9.93
C ASN A 143 18.37 -8.44 9.00
N ASP A 144 18.62 -8.44 7.68
CA ASP A 144 17.72 -9.07 6.71
C ASP A 144 17.66 -10.59 6.94
N MET A 145 18.79 -11.22 7.28
CA MET A 145 18.85 -12.63 7.65
C MET A 145 17.96 -12.92 8.86
N LYS A 146 18.14 -12.20 9.97
CA LYS A 146 17.32 -12.39 11.17
C LYS A 146 15.82 -12.24 10.86
N ALA A 147 15.44 -11.19 10.13
CA ALA A 147 14.05 -10.99 9.73
C ALA A 147 13.55 -12.13 8.82
N GLY A 148 14.37 -12.61 7.88
CA GLY A 148 14.04 -13.73 7.01
C GLY A 148 13.75 -15.01 7.78
N LEU A 149 14.57 -15.34 8.79
CA LEU A 149 14.38 -16.50 9.66
C LEU A 149 13.06 -16.41 10.43
N ASP A 150 12.79 -15.26 11.06
CA ASP A 150 11.53 -15.02 11.77
C ASP A 150 10.32 -15.21 10.83
N PHE A 151 10.43 -14.75 9.58
CA PHE A 151 9.37 -14.90 8.60
C PHE A 151 9.19 -16.35 8.13
N ILE A 152 10.28 -17.11 7.94
CA ILE A 152 10.22 -18.51 7.54
C ILE A 152 9.38 -19.30 8.56
N GLU A 153 9.65 -19.14 9.85
CA GLU A 153 8.89 -19.82 10.91
C GLU A 153 7.41 -19.45 10.89
N GLN A 154 7.09 -18.20 10.53
CA GLN A 154 5.71 -17.68 10.48
C GLN A 154 4.96 -18.02 9.18
N MET A 155 5.62 -18.50 8.12
CA MET A 155 4.96 -18.71 6.82
C MET A 155 3.66 -19.52 6.89
N PRO A 156 3.58 -20.63 7.65
CA PRO A 156 2.35 -21.42 7.76
C PRO A 156 1.17 -20.67 8.38
N GLU A 157 1.41 -19.57 9.10
CA GLU A 157 0.38 -18.74 9.72
C GLU A 157 -0.33 -17.83 8.70
N SER A 158 0.20 -17.68 7.48
CA SER A 158 -0.44 -16.89 6.44
C SER A 158 -1.75 -17.54 5.98
N SER A 159 -2.83 -16.75 5.91
CA SER A 159 -4.09 -17.22 5.30
C SER A 159 -3.98 -17.48 3.80
N LEU A 160 -2.91 -16.99 3.15
CA LEU A 160 -2.61 -17.21 1.73
C LEU A 160 -1.39 -18.13 1.53
N TYR A 161 -0.97 -18.86 2.55
CA TYR A 161 0.24 -19.67 2.56
C TYR A 161 0.41 -20.53 1.31
N SER A 162 -0.55 -21.42 1.01
CA SER A 162 -0.48 -22.32 -0.15
C SER A 162 -0.37 -21.54 -1.47
N VAL A 163 -1.18 -20.49 -1.64
CA VAL A 163 -1.17 -19.65 -2.86
C VAL A 163 0.18 -18.96 -3.03
N LYS A 164 0.76 -18.42 -1.96
CA LYS A 164 2.03 -17.70 -2.01
C LYS A 164 3.21 -18.65 -2.22
N MET A 165 3.17 -19.85 -1.62
CA MET A 165 4.15 -20.91 -1.87
C MET A 165 4.11 -21.41 -3.33
N THR A 166 2.93 -21.56 -3.93
CA THR A 166 2.83 -21.89 -5.36
C THR A 166 3.42 -20.77 -6.23
N ASN A 167 3.12 -19.50 -5.94
CA ASN A 167 3.72 -18.37 -6.65
C ASN A 167 5.26 -18.33 -6.49
N ALA A 168 5.80 -18.68 -5.32
CA ALA A 168 7.24 -18.82 -5.12
C ALA A 168 7.83 -19.90 -6.05
N MET A 169 7.14 -21.02 -6.28
CA MET A 169 7.59 -22.03 -7.25
C MET A 169 7.65 -21.48 -8.67
N ALA A 170 6.69 -20.64 -9.07
CA ALA A 170 6.69 -19.97 -10.37
C ALA A 170 7.87 -19.00 -10.51
N ILE A 171 8.21 -18.25 -9.45
CA ILE A 171 9.34 -17.33 -9.45
C ILE A 171 10.67 -18.10 -9.47
N ARG A 172 10.76 -19.23 -8.76
CA ARG A 172 11.90 -20.16 -8.89
C ARG A 172 12.04 -20.67 -10.32
N LYS A 173 10.92 -20.98 -11.00
CA LYS A 173 10.95 -21.35 -12.43
C LYS A 173 11.48 -20.20 -13.29
N TYR A 174 11.09 -18.95 -13.02
CA TYR A 174 11.67 -17.78 -13.68
C TYR A 174 13.20 -17.68 -13.48
N LEU A 175 13.69 -17.89 -12.26
CA LEU A 175 15.14 -17.90 -11.98
C LEU A 175 15.86 -19.01 -12.76
N LYS A 176 15.27 -20.21 -12.84
CA LYS A 176 15.79 -21.32 -13.66
C LYS A 176 15.84 -20.98 -15.15
N ASP A 177 14.73 -20.47 -15.70
CA ASP A 177 14.64 -20.10 -17.11
C ASP A 177 15.61 -18.94 -17.45
N THR A 178 15.82 -18.02 -16.51
CA THR A 178 16.80 -16.94 -16.61
C THR A 178 18.23 -17.49 -16.59
N ASN A 179 18.56 -18.36 -15.63
CA ASN A 179 19.87 -19.03 -15.54
C ASN A 179 20.22 -19.87 -16.79
N ASN A 180 19.22 -20.44 -17.44
CA ASN A 180 19.42 -21.19 -18.68
C ASN A 180 19.79 -20.27 -19.86
N LYS A 181 19.26 -19.04 -19.88
CA LYS A 181 19.58 -18.04 -20.92
C LYS A 181 20.87 -17.29 -20.64
N LYS A 182 21.10 -16.94 -19.37
CA LYS A 182 22.27 -16.20 -18.90
C LYS A 182 22.61 -16.69 -17.50
N LYS A 183 23.81 -17.26 -17.33
CA LYS A 183 24.22 -17.93 -16.10
C LYS A 183 24.23 -16.97 -14.92
N ILE A 184 23.47 -17.33 -13.89
CA ILE A 184 23.34 -16.62 -12.62
C ILE A 184 24.48 -17.09 -11.71
N ASP A 185 25.20 -16.11 -11.16
CA ASP A 185 26.19 -16.32 -10.11
C ASP A 185 25.49 -16.44 -8.75
N THR A 186 24.70 -15.42 -8.41
CA THR A 186 23.92 -15.40 -7.16
C THR A 186 22.65 -14.59 -7.30
N VAL A 187 21.75 -14.72 -6.33
CA VAL A 187 20.54 -13.93 -6.21
C VAL A 187 20.37 -13.45 -4.76
N TYR A 188 20.02 -12.17 -4.59
CA TYR A 188 19.75 -11.58 -3.29
C TYR A 188 18.27 -11.28 -3.11
N TRP A 189 17.74 -11.57 -1.91
CA TRP A 189 16.48 -11.03 -1.45
C TRP A 189 16.70 -9.64 -0.83
N THR A 190 16.00 -8.63 -1.35
CA THR A 190 16.29 -7.22 -1.04
C THR A 190 15.21 -6.56 -0.19
N TYR A 191 14.97 -7.15 0.98
CA TYR A 191 13.93 -6.73 1.94
C TYR A 191 14.04 -5.26 2.38
N ARG A 192 15.16 -4.89 3.03
CA ARG A 192 15.42 -3.51 3.48
C ARG A 192 16.70 -2.95 2.89
N ALA A 193 17.75 -3.75 2.85
CA ALA A 193 19.00 -3.34 2.22
C ALA A 193 19.02 -3.71 0.73
N LYS A 194 19.83 -2.95 -0.02
CA LYS A 194 20.15 -3.24 -1.42
C LYS A 194 21.62 -3.67 -1.51
N PRO A 195 21.96 -4.66 -2.35
CA PRO A 195 23.35 -5.08 -2.53
C PRO A 195 24.16 -3.97 -3.22
N THR A 196 25.48 -4.06 -3.11
CA THR A 196 26.41 -3.10 -3.72
C THR A 196 26.14 -2.94 -5.22
N GLY A 197 26.17 -1.71 -5.72
CA GLY A 197 25.88 -1.38 -7.12
C GLY A 197 24.38 -1.21 -7.43
N VAL A 198 23.48 -1.47 -6.48
CA VAL A 198 22.04 -1.23 -6.63
C VAL A 198 21.62 0.01 -5.85
N PRO A 199 20.98 1.01 -6.48
CA PRO A 199 20.51 2.21 -5.79
C PRO A 199 19.54 1.89 -4.65
N ALA A 200 19.63 2.64 -3.54
CA ALA A 200 18.79 2.43 -2.36
C ALA A 200 17.28 2.57 -2.64
N ASN A 201 16.90 3.34 -3.66
CA ASN A 201 15.51 3.52 -4.09
C ASN A 201 15.06 2.50 -5.16
N SER A 202 15.90 1.51 -5.51
CA SER A 202 15.56 0.48 -6.49
C SER A 202 14.28 -0.27 -6.09
N PRO A 203 13.34 -0.49 -7.03
CA PRO A 203 12.12 -1.24 -6.77
C PRO A 203 12.28 -2.75 -6.85
N ALA A 204 13.50 -3.24 -7.09
CA ALA A 204 13.78 -4.67 -7.13
C ALA A 204 13.43 -5.30 -5.77
N ASP A 205 12.68 -6.40 -5.80
CA ASP A 205 12.40 -7.22 -4.63
C ASP A 205 13.48 -8.31 -4.48
N ILE A 206 14.01 -8.78 -5.62
CA ILE A 206 15.23 -9.59 -5.71
C ILE A 206 16.21 -9.00 -6.73
N VAL A 207 17.50 -9.27 -6.57
CA VAL A 207 18.55 -8.85 -7.52
C VAL A 207 19.36 -10.05 -7.96
N ILE A 208 19.48 -10.24 -9.27
CA ILE A 208 20.23 -11.30 -9.91
C ILE A 208 21.60 -10.76 -10.32
N PHE A 209 22.65 -11.45 -9.90
CA PHE A 209 24.03 -11.24 -10.36
C PHE A 209 24.35 -12.33 -11.37
N PHE A 210 24.86 -11.96 -12.54
CA PHE A 210 25.27 -12.90 -13.57
C PHE A 210 26.79 -13.12 -13.54
N ASN A 211 27.24 -14.27 -14.05
CA ASN A 211 28.66 -14.61 -14.12
C ASN A 211 29.50 -13.63 -14.95
N ASP A 212 28.87 -12.85 -15.84
CA ASP A 212 29.53 -11.81 -16.65
C ASP A 212 29.65 -10.46 -15.92
N GLY A 213 29.29 -10.40 -14.63
CA GLY A 213 29.36 -9.21 -13.78
C GLY A 213 28.17 -8.26 -13.96
N SER A 214 27.24 -8.53 -14.89
CA SER A 214 26.05 -7.70 -15.04
C SER A 214 24.98 -8.02 -13.98
N LEU A 215 24.08 -7.06 -13.77
CA LEU A 215 23.03 -7.11 -12.75
C LEU A 215 21.64 -6.96 -13.36
N LEU A 216 20.65 -7.65 -12.81
CA LEU A 216 19.24 -7.44 -13.11
C LEU A 216 18.44 -7.37 -11.82
N GLY A 217 17.79 -6.22 -11.58
CA GLY A 217 16.75 -6.10 -10.57
C GLY A 217 15.45 -6.73 -11.07
N VAL A 218 14.72 -7.36 -10.16
CA VAL A 218 13.41 -7.96 -10.47
C VAL A 218 12.40 -7.49 -9.44
N SER A 219 11.39 -6.75 -9.88
CA SER A 219 10.21 -6.47 -9.05
C SER A 219 9.19 -7.58 -9.23
N LEU A 220 8.79 -8.18 -8.12
CA LEU A 220 7.88 -9.31 -8.06
C LEU A 220 6.46 -8.82 -7.78
N LYS A 221 5.51 -9.42 -8.48
CA LYS A 221 4.08 -9.28 -8.26
C LYS A 221 3.47 -10.66 -8.13
N ALA A 222 2.66 -10.89 -7.11
CA ALA A 222 2.04 -12.19 -6.88
C ALA A 222 0.58 -12.03 -6.47
N GLY A 223 -0.35 -12.45 -7.32
CA GLY A 223 -1.79 -12.28 -7.11
C GLY A 223 -2.63 -12.99 -8.16
N GLY A 224 -3.95 -12.92 -8.03
CA GLY A 224 -4.88 -13.58 -8.95
C GLY A 224 -4.69 -13.18 -10.41
N GLU A 225 -5.09 -14.05 -11.33
CA GLU A 225 -4.92 -13.87 -12.78
C GLU A 225 -5.53 -12.53 -13.28
N SER A 226 -6.71 -12.21 -12.72
CA SER A 226 -7.51 -11.01 -12.99
C SER A 226 -7.09 -9.76 -12.20
N THR A 227 -6.22 -9.87 -11.19
CA THR A 227 -5.80 -8.69 -10.40
C THR A 227 -4.71 -7.93 -11.16
N LYS A 228 -5.05 -6.78 -11.74
CA LYS A 228 -4.05 -5.80 -12.17
C LYS A 228 -3.67 -4.94 -10.97
N GLU A 229 -2.58 -5.29 -10.30
CA GLU A 229 -2.00 -4.38 -9.31
C GLU A 229 -1.50 -3.11 -10.02
N PRO A 230 -1.69 -1.94 -9.40
CA PRO A 230 -1.24 -0.70 -10.01
C PRO A 230 0.29 -0.68 -10.07
N LEU A 231 0.84 -0.36 -11.24
CA LEU A 231 2.27 -0.19 -11.49
C LEU A 231 2.85 1.07 -10.83
N LEU A 232 2.00 2.04 -10.48
CA LEU A 232 2.32 3.16 -9.60
C LEU A 232 1.23 3.32 -8.54
N ASN A 233 1.62 3.59 -7.30
CA ASN A 233 0.72 4.01 -6.24
C ASN A 233 1.35 5.19 -5.49
N THR A 234 0.87 6.40 -5.78
CA THR A 234 1.36 7.66 -5.19
C THR A 234 0.19 8.51 -4.69
N TYR A 235 0.44 9.77 -4.36
CA TYR A 235 -0.58 10.74 -3.98
C TYR A 235 -0.54 11.97 -4.88
N VAL A 236 -1.61 12.77 -4.86
CA VAL A 236 -1.69 14.03 -5.60
C VAL A 236 -0.55 14.99 -5.21
N LYS A 237 -0.21 15.11 -3.93
CA LYS A 237 0.83 16.06 -3.44
C LYS A 237 2.20 15.85 -4.12
N PRO A 238 2.82 14.65 -4.12
CA PRO A 238 4.08 14.41 -4.82
C PRO A 238 4.06 14.75 -6.31
N ILE A 239 2.91 14.58 -6.98
CA ILE A 239 2.77 14.94 -8.40
C ILE A 239 2.82 16.47 -8.53
N TYR A 240 2.05 17.20 -7.72
CA TYR A 240 2.10 18.66 -7.71
C TYR A 240 3.49 19.20 -7.38
N GLU A 241 4.19 18.60 -6.40
CA GLU A 241 5.57 19.00 -6.05
C GLU A 241 6.54 18.82 -7.23
N PHE A 242 6.34 17.82 -8.08
CA PHE A 242 7.15 17.61 -9.28
C PHE A 242 6.86 18.64 -10.38
N PHE A 243 5.58 18.88 -10.69
CA PHE A 243 5.16 19.71 -11.83
C PHE A 243 5.00 21.20 -11.51
N ASP A 244 4.89 21.57 -10.23
CA ASP A 244 4.61 22.92 -9.74
C ASP A 244 5.45 23.22 -8.49
N ARG A 245 6.78 23.32 -8.67
CA ARG A 245 7.75 23.56 -7.58
C ARG A 245 7.45 24.82 -6.74
N GLY A 246 6.67 25.77 -7.25
CA GLY A 246 6.22 26.97 -6.53
C GLY A 246 4.91 26.79 -5.74
N ASN A 247 4.30 25.61 -5.76
CA ASN A 247 3.02 25.26 -5.11
C ASN A 247 1.81 26.12 -5.50
N THR A 248 1.91 26.94 -6.55
CA THR A 248 0.87 27.89 -6.95
C THR A 248 -0.41 27.20 -7.41
N LYS A 249 -0.30 26.13 -8.18
CA LYS A 249 -1.41 25.30 -8.68
C LYS A 249 -1.97 24.41 -7.58
N SER A 250 -1.13 23.92 -6.67
CA SER A 250 -1.59 23.18 -5.48
C SER A 250 -2.50 24.04 -4.60
N ILE A 251 -2.12 25.31 -4.37
CA ILE A 251 -2.95 26.29 -3.66
C ILE A 251 -4.27 26.54 -4.39
N LYS A 252 -4.25 26.68 -5.73
CA LYS A 252 -5.47 26.85 -6.54
C LYS A 252 -6.42 25.65 -6.43
N LEU A 253 -5.89 24.43 -6.49
CA LEU A 253 -6.67 23.20 -6.30
C LEU A 253 -7.37 23.21 -4.93
N ARG A 254 -6.63 23.50 -3.85
CA ARG A 254 -7.20 23.57 -2.50
C ARG A 254 -8.28 24.64 -2.37
N LYS A 255 -8.07 25.84 -2.93
CA LYS A 255 -9.10 26.89 -2.95
C LYS A 255 -10.35 26.46 -3.72
N LYS A 256 -10.19 25.74 -4.84
CA LYS A 256 -11.32 25.22 -5.63
C LYS A 256 -12.10 24.17 -4.86
N LEU A 257 -11.41 23.27 -4.16
CA LEU A 257 -12.04 22.29 -3.28
C LEU A 257 -12.77 22.97 -2.11
N LEU A 258 -12.14 23.94 -1.44
CA LEU A 258 -12.77 24.72 -0.37
C LEU A 258 -14.10 25.32 -0.85
N LYS A 259 -14.05 26.09 -1.94
CA LYS A 259 -15.23 26.77 -2.51
C LYS A 259 -16.34 25.81 -2.92
N ASN A 260 -16.00 24.70 -3.57
CA ASN A 260 -16.98 23.86 -4.26
C ASN A 260 -17.38 22.61 -3.47
N VAL A 261 -16.72 22.30 -2.36
CA VAL A 261 -16.96 21.07 -1.59
C VAL A 261 -17.12 21.40 -0.11
N TYR A 262 -16.11 22.02 0.50
CA TYR A 262 -16.09 22.19 1.96
C TYR A 262 -16.98 23.34 2.45
N ASN A 263 -17.11 24.42 1.67
CA ASN A 263 -18.05 25.50 1.99
C ASN A 263 -19.51 25.04 1.99
N GLU A 264 -19.88 23.96 1.28
CA GLU A 264 -21.25 23.42 1.29
C GLU A 264 -21.65 22.80 2.64
N ILE A 265 -20.70 22.66 3.57
CA ILE A 265 -20.89 22.07 4.90
C ILE A 265 -20.25 22.93 6.00
N ASP A 266 -20.20 24.24 5.75
CA ASP A 266 -19.76 25.29 6.67
C ASP A 266 -18.28 25.24 7.07
N ILE A 267 -17.43 24.58 6.28
CA ILE A 267 -15.98 24.63 6.44
C ILE A 267 -15.44 25.73 5.52
N THR A 268 -15.07 26.88 6.09
CA THR A 268 -14.70 28.09 5.33
C THR A 268 -13.25 28.53 5.51
N ALA A 269 -12.53 27.95 6.47
CA ALA A 269 -11.15 28.32 6.76
C ALA A 269 -10.23 28.00 5.56
N SER A 270 -9.41 28.98 5.15
CA SER A 270 -8.52 28.80 3.99
C SER A 270 -7.45 27.71 4.19
N ASN A 271 -7.12 27.40 5.44
CA ASN A 271 -6.19 26.36 5.87
C ASN A 271 -6.92 25.11 6.42
N TYR A 272 -8.15 24.83 5.96
CA TYR A 272 -9.00 23.71 6.41
C TYR A 272 -8.32 22.32 6.40
N ASP A 273 -7.26 22.13 5.61
CA ASP A 273 -6.55 20.86 5.50
C ASP A 273 -5.19 20.82 6.23
N ASP A 274 -4.88 21.86 7.01
CA ASP A 274 -3.59 22.05 7.69
C ASP A 274 -3.69 22.37 9.20
N GLY A 275 -2.63 22.05 9.94
CA GLY A 275 -2.47 22.39 11.35
C GLY A 275 -3.64 21.98 12.26
N ALA A 276 -4.00 22.86 13.19
CA ALA A 276 -5.12 22.66 14.11
C ALA A 276 -6.48 22.68 13.40
N GLU A 277 -6.60 23.44 12.31
CA GLU A 277 -7.85 23.59 11.57
C GLU A 277 -8.24 22.30 10.83
N ARG A 278 -7.22 21.54 10.40
CA ARG A 278 -7.40 20.17 9.89
C ARG A 278 -8.19 19.29 10.84
N ASN A 279 -7.91 19.36 12.15
CA ASN A 279 -8.60 18.51 13.13
C ASN A 279 -10.06 18.92 13.30
N LYS A 280 -10.34 20.22 13.37
CA LYS A 280 -11.72 20.74 13.41
C LYS A 280 -12.51 20.32 12.18
N THR A 281 -11.87 20.41 11.01
CA THR A 281 -12.46 19.97 9.75
C THR A 281 -12.77 18.47 9.77
N LEU A 282 -11.86 17.63 10.26
CA LEU A 282 -12.10 16.19 10.38
C LEU A 282 -13.24 15.86 11.35
N ASP A 283 -13.33 16.54 12.49
CA ASP A 283 -14.43 16.35 13.45
C ASP A 283 -15.79 16.75 12.82
N ARG A 284 -15.83 17.88 12.08
CA ARG A 284 -17.03 18.29 11.33
C ARG A 284 -17.42 17.28 10.27
N LEU A 285 -16.44 16.74 9.53
CA LEU A 285 -16.67 15.71 8.52
C LEU A 285 -17.17 14.39 9.12
N GLU A 286 -16.68 13.98 10.29
CA GLU A 286 -17.18 12.79 10.98
C GLU A 286 -18.65 12.94 11.33
N GLN A 287 -19.04 14.07 11.93
CA GLN A 287 -20.43 14.35 12.28
C GLN A 287 -21.30 14.41 11.01
N PHE A 288 -20.85 15.12 9.99
CA PHE A 288 -21.58 15.27 8.73
C PHE A 288 -21.78 13.94 7.99
N GLU A 289 -20.78 13.05 7.98
CA GLU A 289 -20.93 11.72 7.38
C GLU A 289 -22.00 10.88 8.09
N ARG A 290 -22.06 10.96 9.43
CA ARG A 290 -23.07 10.24 10.23
C ARG A 290 -24.47 10.78 9.97
N ASP A 291 -24.60 12.10 9.89
CA ASP A 291 -25.89 12.77 9.77
C ASP A 291 -26.42 12.76 8.33
N ASN A 292 -25.53 12.81 7.34
CA ASN A 292 -25.90 12.95 5.93
C ASN A 292 -24.94 12.21 4.99
N LEU A 293 -24.91 10.89 5.10
CA LEU A 293 -24.06 10.02 4.29
C LEU A 293 -24.25 10.24 2.79
N LYS A 294 -25.49 10.41 2.31
CA LYS A 294 -25.76 10.62 0.88
C LYS A 294 -25.07 11.87 0.35
N LYS A 295 -25.24 13.02 1.02
CA LYS A 295 -24.60 14.27 0.60
C LYS A 295 -23.08 14.22 0.79
N TYR A 296 -22.58 13.51 1.80
CA TYR A 296 -21.15 13.26 1.98
C TYR A 296 -20.54 12.56 0.74
N GLU A 297 -21.19 11.51 0.23
CA GLU A 297 -20.76 10.81 -0.98
C GLU A 297 -20.81 11.71 -2.23
N GLU A 298 -21.88 12.49 -2.39
CA GLU A 298 -22.03 13.43 -3.51
C GLU A 298 -20.90 14.49 -3.51
N LEU A 299 -20.57 15.04 -2.34
CA LEU A 299 -19.48 16.00 -2.17
C LEU A 299 -18.12 15.35 -2.44
N TYR A 300 -17.92 14.11 -2.01
CA TYR A 300 -16.71 13.37 -2.33
C TYR A 300 -16.56 13.15 -3.84
N ASP A 301 -17.62 12.75 -4.54
CA ASP A 301 -17.61 12.59 -5.99
C ASP A 301 -17.32 13.90 -6.73
N LYS A 302 -17.88 15.01 -6.24
CA LYS A 302 -17.58 16.36 -6.75
C LYS A 302 -16.11 16.72 -6.56
N GLY A 303 -15.56 16.50 -5.37
CA GLY A 303 -14.14 16.72 -5.08
C GLY A 303 -13.22 15.83 -5.92
N LEU A 304 -13.60 14.57 -6.12
CA LEU A 304 -12.89 13.61 -6.95
C LEU A 304 -12.80 14.10 -8.41
N ASN A 305 -13.90 14.61 -8.95
CA ASN A 305 -13.92 15.16 -10.31
C ASN A 305 -13.03 16.40 -10.45
N ILE A 306 -13.06 17.31 -9.47
CA ILE A 306 -12.18 18.49 -9.44
C ILE A 306 -10.72 18.04 -9.45
N ILE A 307 -10.33 17.14 -8.55
CA ILE A 307 -8.94 16.66 -8.43
C ILE A 307 -8.48 16.00 -9.72
N ARG A 308 -9.31 15.12 -10.31
CA ARG A 308 -8.96 14.41 -11.54
C ARG A 308 -8.76 15.37 -12.73
N THR A 309 -9.58 16.40 -12.82
CA THR A 309 -9.50 17.44 -13.86
C THR A 309 -8.22 18.26 -13.69
N GLU A 310 -8.00 18.85 -12.51
CA GLU A 310 -6.85 19.71 -12.24
C GLU A 310 -5.52 18.95 -12.33
N LEU A 311 -5.48 17.68 -11.89
CA LEU A 311 -4.32 16.81 -12.02
C LEU A 311 -4.01 16.50 -13.50
N SER A 312 -5.05 16.24 -14.28
CA SER A 312 -4.93 15.99 -15.72
C SER A 312 -4.38 17.22 -16.43
N ASP A 313 -4.97 18.38 -16.18
CA ASP A 313 -4.57 19.66 -16.75
C ASP A 313 -3.16 20.07 -16.34
N LEU A 314 -2.71 19.71 -15.13
CA LEU A 314 -1.35 19.93 -14.67
C LEU A 314 -0.33 19.11 -15.47
N MET A 315 -0.61 17.81 -15.63
CA MET A 315 0.37 16.85 -16.16
C MET A 315 0.54 16.94 -17.68
N VAL A 316 -0.44 17.46 -18.42
CA VAL A 316 -0.38 17.52 -19.89
C VAL A 316 0.24 18.80 -20.47
N GLN A 317 0.58 19.79 -19.63
CA GLN A 317 1.05 21.09 -20.11
C GLN A 317 2.44 21.04 -20.75
N ASP A 318 3.26 20.10 -20.28
CA ASP A 318 4.66 19.97 -20.68
C ASP A 318 4.96 18.48 -20.85
N TYR A 319 5.03 18.04 -22.11
CA TYR A 319 5.30 16.65 -22.44
C TYR A 319 6.68 16.19 -21.94
N GLY A 320 7.69 17.06 -21.98
CA GLY A 320 9.04 16.73 -21.50
C GLY A 320 9.02 16.40 -20.01
N LYS A 321 8.42 17.28 -19.20
CA LYS A 321 8.23 17.02 -17.76
C LYS A 321 7.34 15.81 -17.48
N PHE A 322 6.30 15.59 -18.30
CA PHE A 322 5.47 14.40 -18.19
C PHE A 322 6.28 13.12 -18.39
N ALA A 323 7.09 13.07 -19.45
CA ALA A 323 7.95 11.94 -19.75
C ALA A 323 8.99 11.70 -18.65
N ASP A 324 9.62 12.77 -18.13
CA ASP A 324 10.58 12.70 -17.03
C ASP A 324 9.93 12.18 -15.74
N TRP A 325 8.72 12.66 -15.41
CA TRP A 325 7.97 12.13 -14.27
C TRP A 325 7.66 10.65 -14.44
N CYS A 326 7.24 10.21 -15.63
CA CYS A 326 6.98 8.80 -15.89
C CYS A 326 8.24 7.94 -15.74
N ARG A 327 9.39 8.41 -16.27
CA ARG A 327 10.69 7.72 -16.11
C ARG A 327 11.11 7.62 -14.64
N ALA A 328 10.97 8.70 -13.89
CA ALA A 328 11.38 8.76 -12.49
C ALA A 328 10.43 7.99 -11.55
N GLN A 329 9.12 8.12 -11.74
CA GLN A 329 8.12 7.64 -10.77
C GLN A 329 7.48 6.31 -11.16
N ILE A 330 7.19 6.10 -12.45
CA ILE A 330 6.56 4.86 -12.94
C ILE A 330 7.62 3.82 -13.28
N LEU A 331 8.55 4.16 -14.17
CA LEU A 331 9.60 3.24 -14.60
C LEU A 331 10.66 3.06 -13.52
N LYS A 332 10.77 4.02 -12.60
CA LYS A 332 11.79 4.09 -11.55
C LYS A 332 13.16 3.77 -12.15
N GLN A 333 13.48 4.39 -13.28
CA GLN A 333 14.74 4.15 -13.98
C GLN A 333 15.87 4.27 -12.97
N SER A 334 16.50 3.13 -12.76
CA SER A 334 17.64 2.90 -11.90
C SER A 334 18.80 2.59 -12.84
N ASP A 335 20.02 2.94 -12.45
CA ASP A 335 21.22 2.60 -13.23
C ASP A 335 21.34 1.08 -13.44
N VAL A 336 20.72 0.29 -12.55
CA VAL A 336 20.50 -1.14 -12.72
C VAL A 336 19.19 -1.41 -13.48
N PRO A 337 19.22 -2.19 -14.59
CA PRO A 337 18.01 -2.62 -15.29
C PRO A 337 17.06 -3.36 -14.36
N VAL A 338 15.76 -3.04 -14.44
CA VAL A 338 14.71 -3.73 -13.65
C VAL A 338 13.64 -4.28 -14.57
N THR A 339 13.30 -5.57 -14.40
CA THR A 339 12.11 -6.18 -15.00
C THR A 339 11.04 -6.44 -13.95
N ILE A 340 9.77 -6.54 -14.38
CA ILE A 340 8.64 -6.83 -13.51
C ILE A 340 8.13 -8.23 -13.85
N ILE A 341 8.14 -9.14 -12.88
CA ILE A 341 7.65 -10.51 -13.05
C ILE A 341 6.38 -10.69 -12.22
N LYS A 342 5.29 -11.09 -12.88
CA LYS A 342 4.04 -11.47 -12.23
C LYS A 342 3.94 -12.99 -12.15
N ALA A 343 3.88 -13.52 -10.93
CA ALA A 343 3.53 -14.91 -10.66
C ALA A 343 2.02 -15.05 -10.46
N VAL A 344 1.45 -16.07 -11.10
CA VAL A 344 0.06 -16.48 -10.95
C VAL A 344 0.03 -18.00 -10.92
N ASN A 345 -0.37 -18.56 -9.78
CA ASN A 345 -0.31 -19.99 -9.51
C ASN A 345 1.12 -20.50 -9.69
N ASP A 346 1.33 -21.50 -10.55
CA ASP A 346 2.62 -22.14 -10.84
C ASP A 346 3.31 -21.56 -12.10
N THR A 347 2.76 -20.51 -12.69
CA THR A 347 3.31 -19.84 -13.88
C THR A 347 3.74 -18.40 -13.59
N TYR A 348 4.64 -17.87 -14.43
CA TYR A 348 5.06 -16.48 -14.37
C TYR A 348 4.95 -15.83 -15.75
N ARG A 349 4.79 -14.50 -15.76
CA ARG A 349 4.87 -13.68 -16.97
C ARG A 349 5.64 -12.39 -16.69
N GLU A 350 6.40 -11.95 -17.68
CA GLU A 350 7.00 -10.63 -17.66
C GLU A 350 5.93 -9.55 -17.96
N VAL A 351 5.85 -8.53 -17.11
CA VAL A 351 4.99 -7.38 -17.33
C VAL A 351 5.73 -6.38 -18.21
N LYS A 352 5.51 -6.52 -19.53
CA LYS A 352 6.18 -5.71 -20.56
C LYS A 352 5.75 -4.23 -20.62
N ASP A 353 4.78 -3.81 -19.80
CA ASP A 353 4.26 -2.44 -19.79
C ASP A 353 5.35 -1.39 -19.50
N GLY A 354 6.36 -1.70 -18.69
CA GLY A 354 7.47 -0.77 -18.43
C GLY A 354 8.32 -0.50 -19.69
N ASN A 355 8.74 -1.57 -20.37
CA ASN A 355 9.51 -1.47 -21.62
C ASN A 355 8.71 -0.80 -22.73
N ARG A 356 7.42 -1.15 -22.86
CA ARG A 356 6.49 -0.53 -23.82
C ARG A 356 6.28 0.95 -23.52
N LEU A 357 6.07 1.33 -22.26
CA LEU A 357 5.91 2.72 -21.86
C LEU A 357 7.14 3.54 -22.22
N ASN A 358 8.35 3.07 -21.89
CA ASN A 358 9.57 3.80 -22.23
C ASN A 358 9.71 4.01 -23.75
N ALA A 359 9.40 2.98 -24.55
CA ALA A 359 9.43 3.08 -26.01
C ALA A 359 8.41 4.10 -26.55
N TYR A 360 7.20 4.14 -25.99
CA TYR A 360 6.19 5.15 -26.38
C TYR A 360 6.57 6.55 -25.93
N LEU A 361 7.12 6.73 -24.72
CA LEU A 361 7.61 8.01 -24.23
C LEU A 361 8.75 8.58 -25.10
N SER A 362 9.55 7.72 -25.74
CA SER A 362 10.59 8.18 -26.67
C SER A 362 10.04 8.55 -28.06
N LYS A 363 8.86 8.05 -28.45
CA LYS A 363 8.25 8.30 -29.76
C LYS A 363 7.20 9.42 -29.74
N ALA A 364 6.51 9.59 -28.62
CA ALA A 364 5.46 10.58 -28.50
C ALA A 364 6.04 12.00 -28.48
N THR A 365 5.29 12.90 -29.06
CA THR A 365 5.56 14.34 -29.16
C THR A 365 4.64 15.14 -28.25
N SER A 366 3.51 14.56 -27.81
CA SER A 366 2.56 15.19 -26.92
C SER A 366 1.77 14.17 -26.10
N VAL A 367 1.10 14.66 -25.06
CA VAL A 367 0.18 13.89 -24.22
C VAL A 367 -1.14 14.65 -24.09
N LYS A 368 -2.25 13.91 -24.07
CA LYS A 368 -3.59 14.45 -23.77
C LYS A 368 -4.22 13.64 -22.65
N ALA A 369 -5.08 14.27 -21.86
CA ALA A 369 -5.83 13.58 -20.83
C ALA A 369 -7.26 13.29 -21.29
N GLU A 370 -7.76 12.11 -20.96
CA GLU A 370 -9.14 11.70 -21.20
C GLU A 370 -9.79 11.34 -19.85
N ILE A 371 -10.81 12.10 -19.45
CA ILE A 371 -11.56 11.87 -18.23
C ILE A 371 -12.66 10.85 -18.50
N SER A 372 -12.76 9.78 -17.70
CA SER A 372 -13.81 8.79 -17.88
C SER A 372 -15.19 9.37 -17.54
N THR A 373 -16.16 9.14 -18.43
CA THR A 373 -17.58 9.46 -18.24
C THR A 373 -18.37 8.36 -17.52
N SER A 374 -17.89 7.11 -17.60
CA SER A 374 -18.53 5.94 -16.97
C SER A 374 -17.96 5.59 -15.59
N SER A 375 -16.75 6.07 -15.27
CA SER A 375 -16.13 5.89 -13.96
C SER A 375 -15.85 7.24 -13.31
N LYS A 376 -16.21 7.37 -12.03
CA LYS A 376 -15.90 8.57 -11.22
C LYS A 376 -14.41 8.69 -10.89
N GLN A 377 -13.65 7.58 -10.94
CA GLN A 377 -12.25 7.51 -10.50
C GLN A 377 -11.26 7.53 -11.67
N ASN A 378 -11.63 6.96 -12.82
CA ASN A 378 -10.66 6.65 -13.88
C ASN A 378 -10.41 7.83 -14.79
N PHE A 379 -9.18 7.97 -15.24
CA PHE A 379 -8.80 8.88 -16.32
C PHE A 379 -7.67 8.23 -17.10
N SER A 380 -7.23 8.84 -18.18
CA SER A 380 -6.15 8.29 -18.98
C SER A 380 -5.25 9.38 -19.52
N PHE A 381 -3.97 9.05 -19.69
CA PHE A 381 -3.04 9.84 -20.47
C PHE A 381 -2.81 9.14 -21.81
N CYS A 382 -3.17 9.81 -22.89
CA CYS A 382 -3.01 9.33 -24.25
C CYS A 382 -1.76 9.96 -24.85
N LEU A 383 -0.81 9.13 -25.25
CA LEU A 383 0.45 9.54 -25.89
C LEU A 383 0.23 9.63 -27.39
N TYR A 384 0.73 10.70 -28.00
CA TYR A 384 0.58 10.97 -29.42
C TYR A 384 1.92 11.17 -30.11
N GLN A 385 2.09 10.59 -31.29
CA GLN A 385 3.15 10.93 -32.25
C GLN A 385 2.51 11.74 -33.38
N GLY A 386 2.74 13.06 -33.38
CA GLY A 386 1.94 13.98 -34.19
C GLY A 386 0.46 13.88 -33.80
N ASN A 387 -0.39 13.52 -34.77
CA ASN A 387 -1.84 13.35 -34.54
C ASN A 387 -2.25 11.89 -34.23
N LYS A 388 -1.35 10.92 -34.34
CA LYS A 388 -1.65 9.52 -34.09
C LYS A 388 -1.52 9.21 -32.61
N LYS A 389 -2.61 8.73 -31.99
CA LYS A 389 -2.58 8.16 -30.64
C LYS A 389 -1.84 6.82 -30.70
N ILE A 390 -0.74 6.68 -29.96
CA ILE A 390 0.13 5.49 -29.98
C ILE A 390 0.03 4.65 -28.73
N ALA A 391 -0.51 5.20 -27.64
CA ALA A 391 -0.66 4.49 -26.37
C ALA A 391 -1.65 5.19 -25.44
N THR A 392 -2.29 4.42 -24.55
CA THR A 392 -3.14 4.93 -23.49
C THR A 392 -2.71 4.38 -22.13
N MET A 393 -2.31 5.28 -21.25
CA MET A 393 -1.98 4.99 -19.85
C MET A 393 -3.23 5.08 -18.99
N ASN A 394 -3.62 3.97 -18.38
CA ASN A 394 -4.82 3.90 -17.54
C ASN A 394 -4.52 4.40 -16.12
N MET A 395 -5.19 5.46 -15.69
CA MET A 395 -5.00 6.09 -14.40
C MET A 395 -6.26 6.00 -13.54
N ALA A 396 -6.11 6.09 -12.23
CA ALA A 396 -7.22 6.28 -11.30
C ALA A 396 -6.83 7.19 -10.15
N VAL A 397 -7.77 8.01 -9.68
CA VAL A 397 -7.64 8.75 -8.43
C VAL A 397 -8.74 8.29 -7.47
N ARG A 398 -8.41 8.07 -6.19
CA ARG A 398 -9.39 7.67 -5.17
C ARG A 398 -8.87 7.83 -3.74
N SER A 399 -9.78 7.82 -2.78
CA SER A 399 -9.45 7.61 -1.37
C SER A 399 -8.80 6.24 -1.14
N ASN A 400 -7.76 6.20 -0.33
CA ASN A 400 -7.14 4.95 0.17
C ASN A 400 -6.93 4.96 1.69
N GLN A 401 -7.28 6.07 2.35
CA GLN A 401 -7.25 6.19 3.80
C GLN A 401 -8.52 5.61 4.43
N VAL A 402 -8.48 5.46 5.75
CA VAL A 402 -9.55 4.85 6.55
C VAL A 402 -10.03 5.78 7.67
N GLY A 403 -11.21 5.48 8.23
CA GLY A 403 -11.81 6.25 9.32
C GLY A 403 -12.06 7.70 8.91
N ILE A 404 -11.93 8.66 9.84
CA ILE A 404 -12.17 10.09 9.55
C ILE A 404 -11.30 10.66 8.43
N LYS A 405 -10.19 10.01 8.08
CA LYS A 405 -9.28 10.46 7.02
C LYS A 405 -9.64 9.91 5.63
N HIS A 406 -10.67 9.09 5.49
CA HIS A 406 -11.12 8.62 4.18
C HIS A 406 -11.91 9.70 3.44
N LYS A 407 -12.01 9.56 2.10
CA LYS A 407 -12.82 10.42 1.22
C LYS A 407 -12.54 11.90 1.43
N LEU A 408 -13.53 12.68 1.89
CA LEU A 408 -13.37 14.12 2.13
C LEU A 408 -12.29 14.43 3.17
N GLY A 409 -12.06 13.52 4.13
CA GLY A 409 -11.00 13.66 5.15
C GLY A 409 -9.59 13.37 4.64
N GLN A 410 -9.44 12.90 3.40
CA GLN A 410 -8.16 12.80 2.71
C GLN A 410 -7.78 14.11 2.00
N PHE A 411 -8.72 15.07 1.95
CA PHE A 411 -8.53 16.38 1.35
C PHE A 411 -8.12 16.28 -0.13
N PHE A 412 -7.30 17.22 -0.62
CA PHE A 412 -6.80 17.18 -1.99
C PHE A 412 -5.84 16.01 -2.25
N ASN A 413 -5.28 15.40 -1.21
CA ASN A 413 -4.17 14.45 -1.31
C ASN A 413 -4.63 12.99 -1.51
N LEU A 414 -5.54 12.78 -2.45
CA LEU A 414 -6.04 11.46 -2.83
C LEU A 414 -4.92 10.58 -3.41
N ALA A 415 -5.11 9.26 -3.38
CA ALA A 415 -4.18 8.33 -3.99
C ALA A 415 -4.35 8.34 -5.51
N VAL A 416 -3.23 8.37 -6.23
CA VAL A 416 -3.16 8.31 -7.69
C VAL A 416 -2.48 7.01 -8.10
N LYS A 417 -3.10 6.29 -9.03
CA LYS A 417 -2.67 4.98 -9.49
C LYS A 417 -2.48 4.95 -10.99
N TYR A 418 -1.46 4.23 -11.45
CA TYR A 418 -1.29 3.82 -12.84
C TYR A 418 -1.52 2.32 -12.94
N ASN A 419 -2.47 1.90 -13.78
CA ASN A 419 -2.98 0.53 -13.86
C ASN A 419 -2.48 -0.23 -15.11
N GLY A 420 -1.57 0.37 -15.88
CA GLY A 420 -0.98 -0.24 -17.08
C GLY A 420 -1.39 0.44 -18.39
N LEU A 421 -0.80 -0.07 -19.47
CA LEU A 421 -0.94 0.43 -20.84
C LEU A 421 -1.96 -0.37 -21.65
N ASN A 422 -2.77 0.34 -22.43
CA ASN A 422 -3.47 -0.23 -23.58
C ASN A 422 -2.79 0.26 -24.86
N ASP A 423 -2.46 -0.66 -25.78
CA ASP A 423 -1.93 -0.34 -27.10
C ASP A 423 -3.05 0.09 -28.05
N HIS A 424 -2.69 0.89 -29.05
CA HIS A 424 -3.56 1.33 -30.13
C HIS A 424 -2.92 1.12 -31.51
#